data_AF-A0A957V370-F1
#
_entry.id   AF-A0A957V370-F1
#
_cell.length_a   1.000
_cell.length_b   1.000
_cell.length_c   1.000
_cell.angle_alpha   90.00
_cell.angle_beta   90.00
_cell.angle_gamma   90.00
#
_symmetry.space_group_name_H-M   'P 1'
#
loop_
_entity.id
_entity.type
_entity.pdbx_description
1 polymer ?
#
loop_
_entity_poly.entity_id
_entity_poly.type
_entity_poly.pdbx_seq_one_letter_code
_entity_poly.pdbx_strand_id
1 'polypeptide(L)'
;DAVKAVGKATNAKVNDVLVAAMAGALRHYMQERGSAQDGMTIRAVVPVDLRAAGRAMDLGNRFGLVFLDLPVGTTGPLERLYATKHAMDGIKRSPEAAVFLGILNVFGRAPRTVEDLAVGIFGSKATLVMTNVAGPQQPLYMAGSLVDRLMFWVPHPGALGMGISILSYDGAVTLGVV
;
A
#
# COMPACT_ATOMS: atom_id res chain seq x y z
N ASP A 1 8.60 13.93 10.61
CA ASP A 1 10.00 13.93 10.12
C ASP A 1 10.81 12.65 10.27
N ALA A 2 10.62 11.86 11.34
CA ALA A 2 11.39 10.62 11.55
C ALA A 2 11.41 9.67 10.34
N VAL A 3 10.24 9.43 9.72
CA VAL A 3 10.11 8.57 8.52
C VAL A 3 10.97 9.09 7.34
N LYS A 4 10.98 10.41 7.13
CA LYS A 4 11.79 11.04 6.07
C LYS A 4 13.28 10.92 6.37
N ALA A 5 13.67 11.08 7.64
CA ALA A 5 15.05 10.94 8.08
C ALA A 5 15.58 9.51 7.85
N VAL A 6 14.79 8.50 8.22
CA VAL A 6 15.11 7.09 7.94
C VAL A 6 15.26 6.87 6.43
N GLY A 7 14.28 7.32 5.64
CA GLY A 7 14.33 7.19 4.19
C GLY A 7 15.59 7.80 3.57
N LYS A 8 15.99 8.99 4.03
CA LYS A 8 17.23 9.64 3.60
C LYS A 8 18.47 8.84 3.99
N ALA A 9 18.54 8.38 5.24
CA ALA A 9 19.68 7.62 5.75
C ALA A 9 19.86 6.26 5.06
N THR A 10 18.78 5.63 4.61
CA THR A 10 18.80 4.30 4.00
C THR A 10 18.64 4.31 2.48
N ASN A 11 18.59 5.49 1.85
CA ASN A 11 18.28 5.67 0.43
C ASN A 11 16.96 4.97 0.01
N ALA A 12 15.96 5.02 0.89
CA ALA A 12 14.64 4.46 0.69
C ALA A 12 13.58 5.56 0.55
N LYS A 13 12.50 5.29 -0.18
CA LYS A 13 11.38 6.23 -0.25
C LYS A 13 10.59 6.19 1.06
N VAL A 14 9.88 7.27 1.38
CA VAL A 14 8.93 7.32 2.51
C VAL A 14 7.96 6.14 2.48
N ASN A 15 7.47 5.77 1.30
CA ASN A 15 6.61 4.60 1.13
C ASN A 15 7.29 3.29 1.55
N ASP A 16 8.55 3.07 1.17
CA ASP A 16 9.28 1.85 1.52
C ASP A 16 9.44 1.73 3.04
N VAL A 17 9.69 2.85 3.72
CA VAL A 17 9.81 2.92 5.19
C VAL A 17 8.48 2.60 5.87
N LEU A 18 7.38 3.20 5.42
CA LEU A 18 6.05 2.97 5.99
C LEU A 18 5.58 1.53 5.80
N VAL A 19 5.79 0.97 4.61
CA VAL A 19 5.45 -0.43 4.31
C VAL A 19 6.31 -1.40 5.13
N ALA A 20 7.60 -1.15 5.28
CA ALA A 20 8.50 -1.98 6.09
C ALA A 20 8.16 -1.91 7.59
N ALA A 21 7.72 -0.74 8.06
CA ALA A 21 7.20 -0.57 9.42
C ALA A 21 5.92 -1.40 9.63
N MET A 22 5.00 -1.39 8.66
CA MET A 22 3.80 -2.23 8.70
C MET A 22 4.11 -3.73 8.69
N ALA A 23 5.05 -4.18 7.85
CA ALA A 23 5.52 -5.56 7.88
C ALA A 23 6.10 -5.94 9.25
N GLY A 24 6.79 -5.01 9.91
CA GLY A 24 7.29 -5.19 11.27
C GLY A 24 6.19 -5.27 12.32
N ALA A 25 5.18 -4.41 12.23
CA ALA A 25 4.01 -4.44 13.11
C ALA A 25 3.23 -5.76 12.96
N LEU A 26 3.04 -6.23 11.73
CA LEU A 26 2.43 -7.54 11.45
C LEU A 26 3.26 -8.69 12.02
N ARG A 27 4.60 -8.64 11.88
CA ARG A 27 5.49 -9.63 12.52
C ARG A 27 5.28 -9.67 14.03
N HIS A 28 5.30 -8.53 14.70
CA HIS A 28 5.09 -8.45 16.15
C HIS A 28 3.74 -9.03 16.56
N TYR A 29 2.67 -8.67 15.86
CA TYR A 29 1.35 -9.24 16.08
C TYR A 29 1.35 -10.78 15.93
N MET A 30 2.01 -11.31 14.90
CA MET A 30 2.10 -12.75 14.68
C MET A 30 2.97 -13.46 15.74
N GLN A 31 4.01 -12.80 16.25
CA GLN A 31 4.84 -13.33 17.33
C GLN A 31 4.01 -13.47 18.62
N GLU A 32 3.22 -12.46 18.96
CA GLU A 32 2.30 -12.49 20.11
C GLU A 32 1.25 -13.61 19.99
N ARG A 33 0.90 -14.00 18.76
CA ARG A 33 -0.05 -15.09 18.46
C ARG A 33 0.63 -16.46 18.27
N GLY A 34 1.95 -16.56 18.39
CA GLY A 34 2.70 -17.80 18.17
C GLY A 34 2.69 -18.31 16.72
N SER A 35 2.44 -17.44 15.74
CA SER A 35 2.32 -17.81 14.32
C SER A 35 3.43 -17.24 13.44
N ALA A 36 4.33 -16.41 13.98
CA ALA A 36 5.46 -15.87 13.23
C ALA A 36 6.51 -16.94 12.91
N GLN A 37 6.93 -16.99 11.65
CA GLN A 37 8.00 -17.87 11.18
C GLN A 37 9.05 -17.06 10.42
N ASP A 38 10.31 -17.45 10.54
CA ASP A 38 11.39 -16.78 9.79
C ASP A 38 11.27 -17.05 8.29
N GLY A 39 11.56 -16.04 7.48
CA GLY A 39 11.39 -16.09 6.02
C GLY A 39 9.94 -16.05 5.52
N MET A 40 8.94 -16.04 6.40
CA MET A 40 7.53 -15.92 6.03
C MET A 40 7.24 -14.61 5.29
N THR A 41 6.32 -14.66 4.33
CA THR A 41 5.78 -13.48 3.67
C THR A 41 4.26 -13.44 3.78
N ILE A 42 3.69 -12.23 3.73
CA ILE A 42 2.25 -12.01 3.57
C ILE A 42 2.02 -11.31 2.24
N ARG A 43 1.20 -11.92 1.38
CA ARG A 43 0.84 -11.32 0.10
C ARG A 43 -0.20 -10.23 0.28
N ALA A 44 0.18 -9.00 -0.04
CA ALA A 44 -0.67 -7.82 -0.02
C ALA A 44 -1.04 -7.40 -1.44
N VAL A 45 -2.27 -6.89 -1.63
CA VAL A 45 -2.60 -6.08 -2.81
C VAL A 45 -2.25 -4.64 -2.50
N VAL A 46 -1.45 -4.02 -3.36
CA VAL A 46 -1.11 -2.59 -3.24
C VAL A 46 -1.47 -1.84 -4.54
N PRO A 47 -2.10 -0.66 -4.44
CA PRO A 47 -2.29 0.20 -5.59
C PRO A 47 -0.98 0.91 -5.93
N VAL A 48 -0.67 1.00 -7.21
CA VAL A 48 0.48 1.73 -7.74
C VAL A 48 0.02 2.78 -8.73
N ASP A 49 0.49 4.02 -8.54
CA ASP A 49 0.22 5.09 -9.48
C ASP A 49 0.97 4.84 -10.80
N LEU A 50 0.24 4.92 -11.90
CA LEU A 50 0.75 4.70 -13.25
C LEU A 50 0.83 5.99 -14.06
N ARG A 51 0.51 7.13 -13.44
CA ARG A 51 0.69 8.44 -14.08
C ARG A 51 2.17 8.69 -14.37
N ALA A 52 2.43 9.23 -15.56
CA ALA A 52 3.75 9.75 -15.89
C ALA A 52 4.13 10.90 -14.94
N ALA A 53 5.42 11.02 -14.65
CA ALA A 53 5.94 12.10 -13.82
C ALA A 53 5.48 13.46 -14.37
N GLY A 54 4.95 14.32 -13.49
CA GLY A 54 4.45 15.66 -13.85
C GLY A 54 2.95 15.76 -14.17
N ARG A 55 2.19 14.65 -14.15
CA ARG A 55 0.73 14.64 -14.39
C ARG A 55 -0.11 14.37 -13.15
N ALA A 56 0.38 14.71 -11.96
CA ALA A 56 -0.30 14.43 -10.69
C ALA A 56 -1.68 15.12 -10.57
N MET A 57 -1.92 16.23 -11.30
CA MET A 57 -3.15 17.01 -11.26
C MET A 57 -4.21 16.56 -12.28
N ASP A 58 -3.92 15.58 -13.14
CA ASP A 58 -4.88 15.09 -14.11
C ASP A 58 -6.00 14.30 -13.42
N LEU A 59 -7.24 14.71 -13.67
CA LEU A 59 -8.43 14.00 -13.21
C LEU A 59 -8.54 12.62 -13.85
N GLY A 60 -9.13 11.66 -13.11
CA GLY A 60 -9.40 10.30 -13.56
C GLY A 60 -8.55 9.24 -12.83
N ASN A 61 -8.99 7.98 -12.90
CA ASN A 61 -8.35 6.86 -12.21
C ASN A 61 -7.28 6.22 -13.10
N ARG A 62 -6.01 6.41 -12.74
CA ARG A 62 -4.85 5.83 -13.45
C ARG A 62 -3.91 5.12 -12.46
N PHE A 63 -4.43 4.09 -11.81
CA PHE A 63 -3.64 3.23 -10.92
C PHE A 63 -3.82 1.77 -11.33
N GLY A 64 -2.78 0.96 -11.09
CA GLY A 64 -2.82 -0.49 -11.20
C GLY A 64 -2.85 -1.12 -9.81
N LEU A 65 -3.27 -2.39 -9.74
CA LEU A 65 -3.11 -3.20 -8.54
C LEU A 65 -1.99 -4.21 -8.77
N VAL A 66 -1.13 -4.40 -7.78
CA VAL A 66 -0.04 -5.37 -7.84
C VAL A 66 0.04 -6.15 -6.54
N PHE A 67 0.59 -7.36 -6.61
CA PHE A 67 0.88 -8.14 -5.42
C PHE A 67 2.25 -7.76 -4.89
N LEU A 68 2.32 -7.54 -3.58
CA LEU A 68 3.55 -7.30 -2.85
C LEU A 68 3.66 -8.35 -1.74
N ASP A 69 4.73 -9.13 -1.77
CA ASP A 69 5.05 -10.05 -0.70
C ASP A 69 5.76 -9.28 0.43
N LEU A 70 5.03 -9.05 1.52
CA LEU A 70 5.52 -8.34 2.70
C LEU A 70 6.46 -9.24 3.50
N PRO A 71 7.70 -8.79 3.78
CA PRO A 71 8.70 -9.59 4.50
C PRO A 71 8.45 -9.60 6.03
N VAL A 72 7.33 -10.18 6.46
CA VAL A 72 6.97 -10.31 7.89
C VAL A 72 7.86 -11.32 8.63
N GLY A 73 8.51 -12.21 7.88
CA GLY A 73 9.48 -13.19 8.36
C GLY A 73 10.88 -12.61 8.65
N THR A 74 11.13 -11.34 8.32
CA THR A 74 12.44 -10.71 8.50
C THR A 74 12.56 -10.04 9.87
N THR A 75 13.49 -10.55 10.69
CA THR A 75 13.71 -10.07 12.06
C THR A 75 14.26 -8.65 12.10
N GLY A 76 15.34 -8.37 11.37
CA GLY A 76 16.03 -7.08 11.41
C GLY A 76 15.21 -5.95 10.78
N PRO A 77 15.05 -4.77 11.43
CA PRO A 77 14.28 -3.66 10.87
C PRO A 77 14.91 -3.08 9.59
N LEU A 78 16.24 -2.96 9.53
CA LEU A 78 16.93 -2.49 8.32
C LEU A 78 16.89 -3.53 7.20
N GLU A 79 17.10 -4.80 7.53
CA GLU A 79 16.98 -5.90 6.57
C GLU A 79 15.58 -5.95 5.94
N ARG A 80 14.55 -5.83 6.78
CA ARG A 80 13.14 -5.77 6.35
C ARG A 80 12.86 -4.57 5.47
N LEU A 81 13.45 -3.41 5.77
CA LEU A 81 13.36 -2.22 4.93
C LEU A 81 14.01 -2.44 3.57
N TYR A 82 15.21 -3.01 3.50
CA TYR A 82 15.87 -3.29 2.23
C TYR A 82 15.14 -4.35 1.41
N ALA A 83 14.62 -5.41 2.05
CA ALA A 83 13.79 -6.42 1.39
C ALA A 83 12.51 -5.80 0.82
N THR A 84 11.83 -4.97 1.60
CA THR A 84 10.63 -4.23 1.16
C THR A 84 10.94 -3.31 -0.02
N LYS A 85 12.02 -2.52 0.10
CA LYS A 85 12.48 -1.63 -0.98
C LYS A 85 12.77 -2.41 -2.26
N HIS A 86 13.46 -3.53 -2.15
CA HIS A 86 13.80 -4.38 -3.29
C HIS A 86 12.53 -4.90 -3.99
N ALA A 87 11.56 -5.42 -3.22
CA ALA A 87 10.28 -5.87 -3.75
C ALA A 87 9.50 -4.73 -4.43
N MET A 88 9.42 -3.56 -3.78
CA MET A 88 8.76 -2.37 -4.32
C MET A 88 9.44 -1.81 -5.58
N ASP A 89 10.76 -1.93 -5.72
CA ASP A 89 11.48 -1.50 -6.91
C ASP A 89 11.35 -2.52 -8.05
N GLY A 90 11.26 -3.82 -7.74
CA GLY A 90 10.91 -4.87 -8.69
C GLY A 90 9.55 -4.62 -9.35
N ILE A 91 8.53 -4.31 -8.53
CA ILE A 91 7.18 -3.94 -9.00
C ILE A 91 7.23 -2.76 -9.99
N LYS A 92 7.96 -1.69 -9.68
CA LYS A 92 8.05 -0.50 -10.55
C LYS A 92 8.74 -0.78 -11.88
N ARG A 93 9.67 -1.74 -11.91
CA ARG A 93 10.40 -2.16 -13.11
C ARG A 93 9.64 -3.21 -13.91
N SER A 94 8.64 -3.85 -13.31
CA SER A 94 7.82 -4.85 -13.96
C SER A 94 6.78 -4.20 -14.90
N PRO A 95 6.40 -4.90 -15.99
CA PRO A 95 5.23 -4.51 -16.77
C PRO A 95 3.90 -4.82 -16.03
N GLU A 96 3.93 -5.47 -14.87
CA GLU A 96 2.75 -5.99 -14.17
C GLU A 96 1.74 -4.90 -13.91
N ALA A 97 2.18 -3.73 -13.42
CA ALA A 97 1.29 -2.62 -13.13
C ALA A 97 0.57 -2.08 -14.39
N ALA A 98 1.28 -1.96 -15.51
CA ALA A 98 0.71 -1.52 -16.79
C ALA A 98 -0.23 -2.57 -17.38
N VAL A 99 0.13 -3.85 -17.28
CA VAL A 99 -0.72 -4.98 -17.64
C VAL A 99 -1.98 -4.99 -16.78
N PHE A 100 -1.87 -4.78 -15.47
CA PHE A 100 -3.00 -4.71 -14.55
C PHE A 100 -3.90 -3.51 -14.81
N LEU A 101 -3.36 -2.36 -15.23
CA LEU A 101 -4.18 -1.23 -15.67
C LEU A 101 -4.89 -1.51 -16.99
N GLY A 102 -4.25 -2.22 -17.92
CA GLY A 102 -4.90 -2.72 -19.13
C GLY A 102 -6.08 -3.62 -18.77
N ILE A 103 -5.85 -4.56 -17.86
CA ILE A 103 -6.86 -5.47 -17.32
C ILE A 103 -7.99 -4.69 -16.63
N LEU A 104 -7.69 -3.72 -15.75
CA LEU A 104 -8.70 -2.88 -15.08
C LEU A 104 -9.50 -2.02 -16.07
N ASN A 105 -8.87 -1.49 -17.12
CA ASN A 105 -9.56 -0.69 -18.15
C ASN A 105 -10.51 -1.53 -19.01
N VAL A 106 -10.15 -2.79 -19.26
CA VAL A 106 -11.03 -3.77 -19.90
C VAL A 106 -12.18 -4.12 -18.96
N PHE A 107 -11.89 -4.36 -17.67
CA PHE A 107 -12.90 -4.71 -16.67
C PHE A 107 -13.89 -3.60 -16.36
N GLY A 108 -13.45 -2.34 -16.27
CA GLY A 108 -14.34 -1.18 -16.08
C GLY A 108 -15.29 -0.92 -17.26
N ARG A 109 -15.10 -1.62 -18.39
CA ARG A 109 -15.99 -1.61 -19.56
C ARG A 109 -16.65 -2.96 -19.82
N ALA A 110 -16.35 -3.97 -19.02
CA ALA A 110 -16.84 -5.33 -19.19
C ALA A 110 -18.14 -5.55 -18.39
N PRO A 111 -18.94 -6.58 -18.74
CA PRO A 111 -20.11 -6.98 -17.95
C PRO A 111 -19.72 -7.40 -16.52
N ARG A 112 -20.64 -7.23 -15.56
CA ARG A 112 -20.43 -7.51 -14.12
C ARG A 112 -19.79 -8.87 -13.82
N THR A 113 -20.11 -9.90 -14.60
CA THR A 113 -19.53 -11.25 -14.45
C THR A 113 -18.01 -11.29 -14.62
N VAL A 114 -17.43 -10.39 -15.43
CA VAL A 114 -15.99 -10.29 -15.63
C VAL A 114 -15.34 -9.53 -14.48
N GLU A 115 -16.01 -8.51 -13.94
CA GLU A 115 -15.61 -7.79 -12.73
C GLU A 115 -15.59 -8.72 -11.51
N ASP A 116 -16.64 -9.53 -11.32
CA ASP A 116 -16.75 -10.50 -10.23
C ASP A 116 -15.63 -11.55 -10.27
N LEU A 117 -15.26 -12.02 -11.46
CA LEU A 117 -14.12 -12.94 -11.64
C LEU A 117 -12.80 -12.27 -11.27
N ALA A 118 -12.60 -11.01 -11.66
CA ALA A 118 -11.41 -10.25 -11.29
C ALA A 118 -11.32 -10.09 -9.77
N VAL A 119 -12.39 -9.63 -9.13
CA VAL A 119 -12.51 -9.48 -7.67
C VAL A 119 -12.24 -10.81 -6.98
N GLY A 120 -12.78 -11.92 -7.48
CA GLY A 120 -12.52 -13.26 -6.96
C GLY A 120 -11.06 -13.67 -7.06
N ILE A 121 -10.38 -13.41 -8.19
CA ILE A 121 -8.96 -13.73 -8.37
C ILE A 121 -8.08 -12.88 -7.44
N PHE A 122 -8.36 -11.58 -7.29
CA PHE A 122 -7.57 -10.71 -6.42
C PHE A 122 -7.82 -11.00 -4.94
N GLY A 123 -9.09 -11.17 -4.55
CA GLY A 123 -9.50 -11.43 -3.18
C GLY A 123 -9.07 -12.81 -2.66
N SER A 124 -8.85 -13.80 -3.54
CA SER A 124 -8.39 -15.15 -3.15
C SER A 124 -6.87 -15.32 -3.12
N LYS A 125 -6.12 -14.40 -3.73
CA LYS A 125 -4.65 -14.50 -3.88
C LYS A 125 -3.86 -13.60 -2.95
N ALA A 126 -4.53 -12.83 -2.09
CA ALA A 126 -3.89 -11.99 -1.10
C ALA A 126 -4.56 -12.15 0.26
N THR A 127 -3.81 -11.84 1.30
CA THR A 127 -4.31 -11.84 2.69
C THR A 127 -4.85 -10.47 3.08
N LEU A 128 -4.28 -9.40 2.53
CA LEU A 128 -4.65 -8.03 2.89
C LEU A 128 -4.57 -7.09 1.69
N VAL A 129 -5.27 -5.96 1.80
CA VAL A 129 -5.08 -4.80 0.93
C VAL A 129 -4.37 -3.70 1.71
N MET A 130 -3.41 -3.04 1.09
CA MET A 130 -2.69 -1.93 1.71
C MET A 130 -2.52 -0.78 0.73
N THR A 131 -2.77 0.44 1.19
CA THR A 131 -2.67 1.65 0.38
C THR A 131 -1.96 2.75 1.17
N ASN A 132 -1.16 3.53 0.47
CA ASN A 132 -0.44 4.66 1.03
C ASN A 132 -0.66 5.89 0.15
N VAL A 133 -1.31 6.91 0.73
CA VAL A 133 -1.70 8.13 0.04
C VAL A 133 -0.96 9.32 0.65
N ALA A 134 -0.22 10.04 -0.21
CA ALA A 134 0.32 11.33 0.15
C ALA A 134 -0.80 12.37 0.15
N GLY A 135 -1.17 12.86 1.33
CA GLY A 135 -2.15 13.92 1.48
C GLY A 135 -1.49 15.31 1.50
N PRO A 136 -2.30 16.36 1.73
CA PRO A 136 -1.82 17.74 1.77
C PRO A 136 -0.76 17.97 2.87
N GLN A 137 0.26 18.75 2.54
CA GLN A 137 1.33 19.12 3.49
C GLN A 137 1.01 20.39 4.29
N GLN A 138 -0.12 21.02 4.00
CA GLN A 138 -0.58 22.23 4.68
C GLN A 138 -1.88 21.90 5.42
N PRO A 139 -2.14 22.60 6.55
CA PRO A 139 -3.39 22.45 7.27
C PRO A 139 -4.57 22.84 6.37
N LEU A 140 -5.68 22.12 6.53
CA LEU A 140 -6.91 22.32 5.80
C LEU A 140 -7.98 22.81 6.76
N TYR A 141 -8.95 23.55 6.23
CA TYR A 141 -10.06 24.07 7.01
C TYR A 141 -11.38 23.64 6.37
N MET A 142 -12.33 23.24 7.19
CA MET A 142 -13.70 22.94 6.79
C MET A 142 -14.65 23.88 7.53
N ALA A 143 -15.38 24.71 6.79
CA ALA A 143 -16.27 25.73 7.36
C ALA A 143 -15.59 26.61 8.44
N GLY A 144 -14.32 26.97 8.23
CA GLY A 144 -13.52 27.77 9.16
C GLY A 144 -12.87 26.99 10.32
N SER A 145 -13.17 25.70 10.48
CA SER A 145 -12.56 24.84 11.52
C SER A 145 -11.35 24.10 10.96
N LEU A 146 -10.26 24.04 11.73
CA LEU A 146 -9.06 23.29 11.37
C LEU A 146 -9.38 21.78 11.31
N VAL A 147 -8.97 21.13 10.22
CA VAL A 147 -9.00 19.67 10.12
C VAL A 147 -7.80 19.13 10.88
N ASP A 148 -8.03 18.50 12.04
CA ASP A 148 -6.96 17.94 12.87
C ASP A 148 -6.34 16.67 12.26
N ARG A 149 -7.17 15.81 11.67
CA ARG A 149 -6.72 14.52 11.13
C ARG A 149 -7.53 14.11 9.92
N LEU A 150 -6.84 13.43 8.99
CA LEU A 150 -7.43 12.76 7.85
C LEU A 150 -7.16 11.26 7.95
N MET A 151 -8.19 10.46 7.70
CA MET A 151 -8.10 9.01 7.59
C MET A 151 -9.10 8.51 6.55
N PHE A 152 -8.86 7.33 6.01
CA PHE A 152 -9.75 6.69 5.05
C PHE A 152 -9.73 5.18 5.22
N TRP A 153 -10.72 4.51 4.64
CA TRP A 153 -10.86 3.07 4.66
C TRP A 153 -10.63 2.54 3.26
N VAL A 154 -9.86 1.46 3.15
CA VAL A 154 -9.62 0.81 1.87
C VAL A 154 -10.86 0.02 1.51
N PRO A 155 -11.33 0.05 0.25
CA PRO A 155 -12.32 -0.91 -0.20
C PRO A 155 -11.80 -2.31 0.08
N HIS A 156 -12.66 -3.16 0.64
CA HIS A 156 -12.30 -4.52 1.06
C HIS A 156 -12.95 -5.54 0.12
N PRO A 157 -12.41 -5.72 -1.10
CA PRO A 157 -13.02 -6.62 -2.08
C PRO A 157 -12.85 -8.08 -1.64
N GLY A 158 -13.97 -8.81 -1.60
CA GLY A 158 -13.97 -10.26 -1.41
C GLY A 158 -13.58 -10.71 0.01
N ALA A 159 -12.76 -11.76 0.09
CA ALA A 159 -12.42 -12.48 1.33
C ALA A 159 -11.07 -12.07 1.94
N LEU A 160 -10.58 -10.85 1.68
CA LEU A 160 -9.36 -10.36 2.33
C LEU A 160 -9.55 -10.35 3.85
N GLY A 161 -8.49 -10.59 4.61
CA GLY A 161 -8.55 -10.64 6.07
C GLY A 161 -8.36 -9.27 6.74
N MET A 162 -7.78 -8.31 6.04
CA MET A 162 -7.41 -6.99 6.59
C MET A 162 -7.28 -5.92 5.51
N GLY A 163 -7.73 -4.70 5.84
CA GLY A 163 -7.48 -3.48 5.07
C GLY A 163 -6.58 -2.52 5.83
N ILE A 164 -5.50 -2.05 5.18
CA ILE A 164 -4.54 -1.11 5.76
C ILE A 164 -4.50 0.18 4.94
N SER A 165 -4.81 1.31 5.55
CA SER A 165 -4.68 2.63 4.94
C SER A 165 -3.61 3.46 5.63
N ILE A 166 -2.73 4.06 4.85
CA ILE A 166 -1.71 4.98 5.33
C ILE A 166 -1.95 6.31 4.63
N LEU A 167 -2.07 7.39 5.42
CA LEU A 167 -2.24 8.74 4.90
C LEU A 167 -1.28 9.69 5.59
N SER A 168 -0.54 10.47 4.81
CA SER A 168 0.25 11.58 5.36
C SER A 168 -0.51 12.89 5.22
N TYR A 169 -0.60 13.67 6.30
CA TYR A 169 -1.30 14.95 6.33
C TYR A 169 -0.64 15.87 7.36
N ASP A 170 -0.36 17.11 6.96
CA ASP A 170 0.20 18.16 7.82
C ASP A 170 1.39 17.68 8.69
N GLY A 171 2.34 17.00 8.05
CA GLY A 171 3.55 16.47 8.71
C GLY A 171 3.34 15.20 9.54
N ALA A 172 2.09 14.79 9.79
CA ALA A 172 1.74 13.55 10.47
C ALA A 172 1.46 12.40 9.49
N VAL A 173 1.58 11.16 9.98
CA VAL A 173 1.16 9.95 9.28
C VAL A 173 0.08 9.26 10.10
N THR A 174 -1.06 9.00 9.49
CA THR A 174 -2.19 8.28 10.07
C THR A 174 -2.29 6.90 9.45
N LEU A 175 -2.49 5.90 10.30
CA LEU A 175 -2.71 4.51 9.93
C LEU A 175 -4.15 4.11 10.30
N GLY A 176 -4.89 3.56 9.33
CA GLY A 176 -6.15 2.86 9.54
C GLY A 176 -5.96 1.37 9.33
N VAL A 177 -6.53 0.56 10.23
CA VAL A 177 -6.56 -0.90 10.14
C VAL A 177 -8.00 -1.34 10.35
N VAL A 178 -8.51 -2.16 9.44
CA VAL A 178 -9.94 -2.56 9.35
C VAL A 178 -10.03 -4.04 9.01
#